data_AF-A0ABD0RUF3-F1
#
_entry.id   AF-A0ABD0RUF3-F1
#
_cell.length_a   1.000
_cell.length_b   1.000
_cell.length_c   1.000
_cell.angle_alpha   90.00
_cell.angle_beta   90.00
_cell.angle_gamma   90.00
#
_symmetry.space_group_name_H-M   'P 1'
#
loop_
_entity.id
_entity.type
_entity.pdbx_description
1 polymer ?
#
loop_
_entity_poly.entity_id
_entity_poly.type
_entity_poly.pdbx_seq_one_letter_code
_entity_poly.pdbx_strand_id
1 'polypeptide(L)'
;IVLVGKTGSGKSSSGNTILGRECFSKAASPGSVTKICEKGEAQIGDRIISVIDTPGLFDTTMTRQTMKAEIVRCVKMSVPGPHVFLLVIRLGVRFTEEEKKTVEWIQENFGEAATRYTIILFTHADYLKGKPLDLYISESKELQALVRKCGNRYHPFNNEDMENRDQVTELLENIEIMVEVNGGQHYTNEIPRIVLLGKTGSGKTSAVEIILGQMRSDRKNTVTEACVAGKSMKIIDTPGLIDAPEKKMKDEIKKFVWMSAPGPHVFLLVIKLDTRLTNEEKNTERWILENIGERALHHTIVLFTHADCLRGKSLDEYIGERRFLQLLVVDCGGSFHSFNNRDRDNNNQVTELLEKIENIAEKNEW
;
A
#
# COMPACT_ATOMS: atom_id res chain seq x y z
N ILE A 1 -7.01 -10.15 -10.64
CA ILE A 1 -7.87 -9.06 -11.19
C ILE A 1 -9.08 -8.90 -10.26
N VAL A 2 -9.41 -7.69 -9.82
CA VAL A 2 -10.64 -7.41 -9.05
C VAL A 2 -11.57 -6.51 -9.88
N LEU A 3 -12.83 -6.91 -10.05
CA LEU A 3 -13.82 -6.14 -10.80
C LEU A 3 -14.61 -5.25 -9.84
N VAL A 4 -14.66 -3.94 -10.08
CA VAL A 4 -15.39 -2.97 -9.24
C VAL A 4 -16.29 -2.09 -10.10
N GLY A 5 -17.40 -1.60 -9.53
CA GLY A 5 -18.36 -0.75 -10.24
C GLY A 5 -19.79 -0.94 -9.76
N LYS A 6 -20.69 -0.07 -10.23
CA LYS A 6 -22.11 -0.10 -9.84
C LYS A 6 -22.80 -1.42 -10.21
N THR A 7 -24.00 -1.65 -9.68
CA THR A 7 -24.85 -2.78 -10.10
C THR A 7 -25.22 -2.65 -11.58
N GLY A 8 -25.22 -3.76 -12.32
CA GLY A 8 -25.60 -3.78 -13.74
C GLY A 8 -24.57 -3.17 -14.71
N SER A 9 -23.36 -2.85 -14.24
CA SER A 9 -22.23 -2.39 -15.08
C SER A 9 -21.63 -3.48 -15.98
N GLY A 10 -21.93 -4.75 -15.70
CA GLY A 10 -21.42 -5.90 -16.46
C GLY A 10 -20.18 -6.58 -15.86
N LYS A 11 -19.92 -6.42 -14.55
CA LYS A 11 -18.78 -7.06 -13.87
C LYS A 11 -18.74 -8.58 -14.06
N SER A 12 -19.79 -9.30 -13.67
CA SER A 12 -19.87 -10.76 -13.79
C SER A 12 -19.68 -11.23 -15.23
N SER A 13 -20.31 -10.57 -16.21
CA SER A 13 -20.12 -10.87 -17.64
C SER A 13 -18.68 -10.61 -18.11
N SER A 14 -18.04 -9.55 -17.61
CA SER A 14 -16.64 -9.25 -17.91
C SER A 14 -15.72 -10.31 -17.33
N GLY A 15 -15.99 -10.76 -16.11
CA GLY A 15 -15.26 -11.87 -15.49
C GLY A 15 -15.38 -13.17 -16.28
N ASN A 16 -16.58 -13.50 -16.76
CA ASN A 16 -16.80 -14.69 -17.58
C ASN A 16 -16.07 -14.61 -18.92
N THR A 17 -16.12 -13.44 -19.56
CA THR A 17 -15.42 -13.18 -20.83
C THR A 17 -13.91 -13.27 -20.65
N ILE A 18 -13.34 -12.62 -19.62
CA ILE A 18 -11.90 -12.73 -19.30
C ILE A 18 -11.51 -14.20 -19.12
N LEU A 19 -12.25 -14.94 -18.28
CA LEU A 19 -11.97 -16.35 -17.98
C LEU A 19 -12.30 -17.31 -19.13
N GLY A 20 -13.02 -16.85 -20.17
CA GLY A 20 -13.45 -17.68 -21.30
C GLY A 20 -14.49 -18.75 -20.94
N ARG A 21 -15.20 -18.59 -19.81
CA ARG A 21 -16.22 -19.53 -19.33
C ARG A 21 -17.22 -18.86 -18.39
N GLU A 22 -18.41 -19.42 -18.29
CA GLU A 22 -19.44 -18.98 -17.34
C GLU A 22 -19.06 -19.38 -15.91
N CYS A 23 -18.31 -18.51 -15.21
CA CYS A 23 -17.86 -18.74 -13.84
C CYS A 23 -18.71 -17.99 -12.80
N PHE A 24 -19.25 -16.84 -13.17
CA PHE A 24 -20.05 -15.95 -12.33
C PHE A 24 -21.49 -15.93 -12.84
N SER A 25 -22.46 -15.95 -11.92
CA SER A 25 -23.88 -15.92 -12.30
C SER A 25 -24.25 -14.55 -12.89
N LYS A 26 -24.69 -14.51 -14.15
CA LYS A 26 -25.29 -13.33 -14.79
C LYS A 26 -26.78 -13.58 -15.04
N ALA A 27 -27.64 -12.64 -14.67
CA ALA A 27 -29.07 -12.69 -15.00
C ALA A 27 -29.59 -11.29 -15.31
N ALA A 28 -30.47 -11.19 -16.31
CA ALA A 28 -31.23 -9.98 -16.58
C ALA A 28 -32.31 -9.80 -15.50
N SER A 29 -31.90 -9.23 -14.36
CA SER A 29 -32.75 -8.97 -13.21
C SER A 29 -32.80 -7.47 -12.89
N PRO A 30 -33.96 -6.91 -12.53
CA PRO A 30 -34.04 -5.56 -11.98
C PRO A 30 -33.39 -5.45 -10.58
N GLY A 31 -33.14 -6.58 -9.92
CA GLY A 31 -32.40 -6.66 -8.65
C GLY A 31 -30.95 -7.10 -8.83
N SER A 32 -30.10 -6.74 -7.87
CA SER A 32 -28.71 -7.19 -7.82
C SER A 32 -28.63 -8.70 -7.58
N VAL A 33 -27.90 -9.40 -8.46
CA VAL A 33 -27.71 -10.85 -8.46
C VAL A 33 -26.48 -11.23 -7.61
N THR A 34 -25.36 -10.53 -7.82
CA THR A 34 -24.12 -10.73 -7.07
C THR A 34 -24.20 -10.05 -5.71
N LYS A 35 -24.40 -10.86 -4.66
CA LYS A 35 -24.47 -10.39 -3.25
C LYS A 35 -23.19 -10.59 -2.46
N ILE A 36 -22.30 -11.46 -2.94
CA ILE A 36 -21.03 -11.79 -2.30
C ILE A 36 -19.91 -11.75 -3.32
N CYS A 37 -18.68 -11.54 -2.86
CA CYS A 37 -17.49 -11.70 -3.67
C CYS A 37 -17.27 -13.16 -4.04
N GLU A 38 -17.09 -13.40 -5.34
CA GLU A 38 -16.81 -14.71 -5.93
C GLU A 38 -15.46 -14.65 -6.67
N LYS A 39 -14.68 -15.73 -6.59
CA LYS A 39 -13.38 -15.85 -7.27
C LYS A 39 -13.47 -16.96 -8.31
N GLY A 40 -13.08 -16.62 -9.53
CA GLY A 40 -12.93 -17.55 -10.65
C GLY A 40 -11.50 -17.55 -11.16
N GLU A 41 -11.03 -18.69 -11.64
CA GLU A 41 -9.68 -18.85 -12.19
C GLU A 41 -9.73 -19.57 -13.53
N ALA A 42 -8.82 -19.24 -14.44
CA ALA A 42 -8.65 -19.93 -15.71
C ALA A 42 -7.19 -19.84 -16.16
N GLN A 43 -6.71 -20.87 -16.86
CA GLN A 43 -5.43 -20.80 -17.55
C GLN A 43 -5.63 -20.11 -18.91
N ILE A 44 -4.88 -19.03 -19.14
CA ILE A 44 -4.89 -18.27 -20.40
C ILE A 44 -3.44 -18.19 -20.86
N GLY A 45 -3.10 -18.89 -21.94
CA GLY A 45 -1.72 -19.11 -22.34
C GLY A 45 -0.93 -19.89 -21.28
N ASP A 46 0.18 -19.34 -20.84
CA ASP A 46 1.07 -19.87 -19.81
C ASP A 46 0.75 -19.36 -18.40
N ARG A 47 -0.28 -18.50 -18.24
CA ARG A 47 -0.61 -17.85 -16.97
C ARG A 47 -1.92 -18.33 -16.38
N ILE A 48 -1.98 -18.33 -15.05
CA ILE A 48 -3.22 -18.53 -14.30
C ILE A 48 -3.81 -17.16 -13.98
N ILE A 49 -4.95 -16.84 -14.58
CA ILE A 49 -5.66 -15.60 -14.34
C ILE A 49 -6.74 -15.84 -13.30
N SER A 50 -6.64 -15.11 -12.19
CA SER A 50 -7.67 -15.05 -11.15
C SER A 50 -8.49 -13.76 -11.27
N VAL A 51 -9.81 -13.90 -11.27
CA VAL A 51 -10.77 -12.80 -11.33
C VAL A 51 -11.67 -12.87 -10.11
N ILE A 52 -11.84 -11.74 -9.43
CA ILE A 52 -12.76 -11.59 -8.31
C ILE A 52 -13.90 -10.68 -8.77
N ASP A 53 -15.10 -11.22 -8.86
CA ASP A 53 -16.33 -10.45 -9.07
C ASP A 53 -16.82 -9.91 -7.73
N THR A 54 -17.11 -8.61 -7.65
CA THR A 54 -17.60 -7.97 -6.41
C THR A 54 -19.07 -7.61 -6.53
N PRO A 55 -19.77 -7.46 -5.40
CA PRO A 55 -21.08 -6.82 -5.38
C PRO A 55 -21.04 -5.39 -5.95
N GLY A 56 -22.21 -4.84 -6.27
CA GLY A 56 -22.34 -3.45 -6.69
C GLY A 56 -22.00 -2.47 -5.57
N LEU A 57 -21.10 -1.51 -5.84
CA LEU A 57 -20.55 -0.59 -4.82
C LEU A 57 -21.59 0.28 -4.09
N PHE A 58 -22.74 0.51 -4.73
CA PHE A 58 -23.83 1.33 -4.22
C PHE A 58 -25.17 0.57 -4.22
N ASP A 59 -25.13 -0.76 -4.07
CA ASP A 59 -26.33 -1.58 -4.00
C ASP A 59 -27.17 -1.21 -2.76
N THR A 60 -28.29 -0.53 -2.98
CA THR A 60 -29.21 -0.06 -1.92
C THR A 60 -29.87 -1.18 -1.14
N THR A 61 -29.80 -2.42 -1.64
CA THR A 61 -30.28 -3.60 -0.93
C THR A 61 -29.26 -4.14 0.08
N MET A 62 -28.02 -3.62 0.10
CA MET A 62 -26.96 -4.01 1.04
C MET A 62 -26.71 -2.93 2.09
N THR A 63 -26.47 -3.35 3.33
CA THR A 63 -26.08 -2.44 4.41
C THR A 63 -24.61 -2.03 4.29
N ARG A 64 -24.22 -0.90 4.90
CA ARG A 64 -22.80 -0.51 4.98
C ARG A 64 -21.93 -1.56 5.66
N GLN A 65 -22.44 -2.27 6.68
CA GLN A 65 -21.69 -3.37 7.32
C GLN A 65 -21.47 -4.53 6.36
N THR A 66 -22.49 -4.91 5.59
CA THR A 66 -22.38 -5.98 4.59
C THR A 66 -21.38 -5.59 3.50
N MET A 67 -21.43 -4.36 2.99
CA MET A 67 -20.44 -3.86 2.03
C MET A 67 -19.02 -3.93 2.57
N LYS A 68 -18.78 -3.50 3.82
CA LYS A 68 -17.46 -3.63 4.46
C LYS A 68 -16.99 -5.08 4.58
N ALA A 69 -17.89 -6.00 4.92
CA ALA A 69 -17.56 -7.42 5.01
C ALA A 69 -17.12 -7.99 3.65
N GLU A 70 -17.78 -7.58 2.57
CA GLU A 70 -17.42 -8.00 1.21
C GLU A 70 -16.09 -7.38 0.73
N ILE A 71 -15.77 -6.15 1.12
CA ILE A 71 -14.44 -5.58 0.90
C ILE A 71 -13.36 -6.42 1.59
N VAL A 72 -13.57 -6.78 2.87
CA VAL A 72 -12.64 -7.64 3.62
C VAL A 72 -12.52 -9.02 2.95
N ARG A 73 -13.62 -9.59 2.47
CA ARG A 73 -13.63 -10.85 1.72
C ARG A 73 -12.83 -10.73 0.43
N CYS A 74 -13.02 -9.65 -0.33
CA CYS A 74 -12.26 -9.35 -1.55
C CYS A 74 -10.76 -9.28 -1.29
N VAL A 75 -10.33 -8.55 -0.25
CA VAL A 75 -8.91 -8.45 0.15
C VAL A 75 -8.34 -9.82 0.51
N LYS A 76 -9.09 -10.65 1.24
CA LYS A 76 -8.65 -12.02 1.58
C LYS A 76 -8.53 -12.93 0.35
N MET A 77 -9.40 -12.74 -0.64
CA MET A 77 -9.38 -13.53 -1.88
C MET A 77 -8.27 -13.10 -2.85
N SER A 78 -7.78 -11.87 -2.70
CA SER A 78 -6.80 -11.27 -3.60
C SER A 78 -5.36 -11.41 -3.14
N VAL A 79 -5.08 -12.05 -2.00
CA VAL A 79 -3.71 -12.29 -1.48
C VAL A 79 -2.78 -12.86 -2.59
N PRO A 80 -1.57 -12.30 -2.78
CA PRO A 80 -0.91 -11.27 -1.95
C PRO A 80 -1.45 -9.84 -2.18
N GLY A 81 -2.08 -9.60 -3.33
CA GLY A 81 -2.91 -8.44 -3.61
C GLY A 81 -3.36 -8.43 -5.08
N PRO A 82 -4.33 -7.60 -5.46
CA PRO A 82 -4.77 -7.54 -6.85
C PRO A 82 -3.70 -6.89 -7.74
N HIS A 83 -3.39 -7.52 -8.87
CA HIS A 83 -2.58 -6.89 -9.92
C HIS A 83 -3.27 -5.67 -10.56
N VAL A 84 -4.61 -5.67 -10.58
CA VAL A 84 -5.42 -4.60 -11.17
C VAL A 84 -6.82 -4.56 -10.55
N PHE A 85 -7.35 -3.35 -10.39
CA PHE A 85 -8.76 -3.06 -10.24
C PHE A 85 -9.34 -2.66 -11.60
N LEU A 86 -10.28 -3.45 -12.13
CA LEU A 86 -11.04 -3.07 -13.32
C LEU A 86 -12.30 -2.33 -12.89
N LEU A 87 -12.31 -1.02 -13.11
CA LEU A 87 -13.49 -0.19 -12.91
C LEU A 87 -14.44 -0.34 -14.10
N VAL A 88 -15.47 -1.15 -13.92
CA VAL A 88 -16.43 -1.50 -14.97
C VAL A 88 -17.50 -0.42 -15.11
N ILE A 89 -17.57 0.19 -16.29
CA ILE A 89 -18.55 1.22 -16.66
C ILE A 89 -19.28 0.77 -17.91
N ARG A 90 -20.61 0.82 -17.89
CA ARG A 90 -21.44 0.42 -19.04
C ARG A 90 -21.61 1.60 -19.99
N LEU A 91 -21.31 1.39 -21.26
CA LEU A 91 -21.62 2.34 -22.33
C LEU A 91 -23.09 2.27 -22.73
N GLY A 92 -23.56 3.33 -23.39
CA GLY A 92 -24.95 3.43 -23.85
C GLY A 92 -25.97 3.79 -22.77
N VAL A 93 -25.54 4.08 -21.55
CA VAL A 93 -26.38 4.60 -20.46
C VAL A 93 -25.84 5.93 -19.94
N ARG A 94 -26.68 6.67 -19.21
CA ARG A 94 -26.26 7.93 -18.59
C ARG A 94 -25.17 7.67 -17.55
N PHE A 95 -24.10 8.46 -17.60
CA PHE A 95 -23.08 8.50 -16.56
C PHE A 95 -23.65 9.09 -15.27
N THR A 96 -23.69 8.31 -14.20
CA THR A 96 -24.38 8.62 -12.94
C THR A 96 -23.42 9.11 -11.86
N GLU A 97 -23.97 9.70 -10.79
CA GLU A 97 -23.20 10.07 -9.61
C GLU A 97 -22.54 8.87 -8.92
N GLU A 98 -23.13 7.67 -9.02
CA GLU A 98 -22.53 6.44 -8.50
C GLU A 98 -21.22 6.10 -9.24
N GLU A 99 -21.19 6.28 -10.56
CA GLU A 99 -19.99 6.01 -11.35
C GLU A 99 -18.91 7.06 -11.08
N LYS A 100 -19.28 8.32 -10.89
CA LYS A 100 -18.36 9.39 -10.48
C LYS A 100 -17.69 9.12 -9.13
N LYS A 101 -18.47 8.63 -8.16
CA LYS A 101 -18.01 8.32 -6.80
C LYS A 101 -17.26 7.00 -6.69
N THR A 102 -17.19 6.21 -7.76
CA THR A 102 -16.54 4.90 -7.68
C THR A 102 -15.03 5.00 -7.45
N VAL A 103 -14.35 5.98 -8.06
CA VAL A 103 -12.91 6.19 -7.80
C VAL A 103 -12.68 6.67 -6.37
N GLU A 104 -13.52 7.57 -5.87
CA GLU A 104 -13.47 8.01 -4.46
C GLU A 104 -13.69 6.84 -3.51
N TRP A 105 -14.64 5.95 -3.83
CA TRP A 105 -14.86 4.74 -3.06
C TRP A 105 -13.65 3.80 -3.08
N ILE A 106 -12.97 3.65 -4.23
CA ILE A 106 -11.72 2.87 -4.31
C ILE A 106 -10.66 3.51 -3.41
N GLN A 107 -10.50 4.84 -3.45
CA GLN A 107 -9.56 5.56 -2.61
C GLN A 107 -9.88 5.45 -1.11
N GLU A 108 -11.16 5.51 -0.73
CA GLU A 108 -11.60 5.41 0.66
C GLU A 108 -11.37 4.02 1.25
N ASN A 109 -11.45 2.95 0.45
CA ASN A 109 -11.39 1.57 0.94
C ASN A 109 -10.05 0.87 0.66
N PHE A 110 -9.36 1.29 -0.39
CA PHE A 110 -8.07 0.77 -0.85
C PHE A 110 -7.00 1.89 -0.94
N GLY A 111 -7.19 3.02 -0.27
CA GLY A 111 -6.20 4.09 -0.26
C GLY A 111 -5.98 4.80 -1.61
N GLU A 112 -5.34 5.96 -1.56
CA GLU A 112 -5.06 6.79 -2.73
C GLU A 112 -4.26 6.05 -3.81
N ALA A 113 -3.32 5.20 -3.37
CA ALA A 113 -2.43 4.45 -4.26
C ALA A 113 -3.16 3.43 -5.15
N ALA A 114 -4.35 2.94 -4.76
CA ALA A 114 -5.10 1.97 -5.56
C ALA A 114 -5.48 2.49 -6.95
N THR A 115 -5.65 3.81 -7.10
CA THR A 115 -5.95 4.44 -8.40
C THR A 115 -4.86 4.20 -9.45
N ARG A 116 -3.60 4.02 -9.03
CA ARG A 116 -2.46 3.67 -9.90
C ARG A 116 -2.56 2.25 -10.47
N TYR A 117 -3.31 1.38 -9.80
CA TYR A 117 -3.60 0.01 -10.19
C TYR A 117 -5.00 -0.14 -10.80
N THR A 118 -5.66 0.97 -11.17
CA THR A 118 -6.99 0.95 -11.76
C THR A 118 -6.94 1.17 -13.27
N ILE A 119 -7.67 0.33 -14.01
CA ILE A 119 -8.00 0.50 -15.43
C ILE A 119 -9.52 0.58 -15.56
N ILE A 120 -10.02 1.54 -16.35
CA ILE A 120 -11.46 1.65 -16.61
C ILE A 120 -11.86 0.69 -17.73
N LEU A 121 -12.72 -0.28 -17.45
CA LEU A 121 -13.24 -1.23 -18.42
C LEU A 121 -14.61 -0.76 -18.92
N PHE A 122 -14.67 -0.29 -20.16
CA PHE A 122 -15.91 0.17 -20.78
C PHE A 122 -16.65 -0.99 -21.45
N THR A 123 -17.67 -1.51 -20.78
CA THR A 123 -18.49 -2.61 -21.33
C THR A 123 -19.50 -2.10 -22.33
N HIS A 124 -20.03 -3.01 -23.15
CA HIS A 124 -20.99 -2.69 -24.21
C HIS A 124 -20.38 -1.74 -25.24
N ALA A 125 -19.11 -1.94 -25.59
CA ALA A 125 -18.41 -1.12 -26.58
C ALA A 125 -19.06 -1.16 -27.98
N ASP A 126 -19.83 -2.20 -28.27
CA ASP A 126 -20.69 -2.33 -29.45
C ASP A 126 -21.71 -1.17 -29.59
N TYR A 127 -22.13 -0.55 -28.48
CA TYR A 127 -23.02 0.62 -28.52
C TYR A 127 -22.39 1.86 -29.17
N LEU A 128 -21.07 1.90 -29.29
CA LEU A 128 -20.38 3.02 -29.94
C LEU A 128 -20.62 3.05 -31.46
N LYS A 129 -21.09 1.95 -32.07
CA LYS A 129 -21.44 1.87 -33.51
C LYS A 129 -20.35 2.45 -34.43
N GLY A 130 -19.09 2.11 -34.15
CA GLY A 130 -17.93 2.58 -34.93
C GLY A 130 -17.35 3.92 -34.48
N LYS A 131 -17.93 4.59 -33.49
CA LYS A 131 -17.34 5.77 -32.86
C LYS A 131 -16.12 5.35 -32.01
N PRO A 132 -14.95 5.99 -32.19
CA PRO A 132 -13.81 5.79 -31.29
C PRO A 132 -14.16 6.10 -29.84
N LEU A 133 -13.73 5.23 -28.91
CA LEU A 133 -13.97 5.40 -27.47
C LEU A 133 -13.42 6.74 -26.95
N ASP A 134 -12.29 7.20 -27.47
CA ASP A 134 -11.67 8.48 -27.10
C ASP A 134 -12.59 9.67 -27.38
N LEU A 135 -13.29 9.64 -28.52
CA LEU A 135 -14.26 10.66 -28.87
C LEU A 135 -15.46 10.61 -27.93
N TYR A 136 -15.93 9.43 -27.55
CA TYR A 136 -17.01 9.29 -26.56
C TYR A 136 -16.60 9.84 -25.19
N ILE A 137 -15.41 9.51 -24.70
CA ILE A 137 -14.86 10.04 -23.44
C ILE A 137 -14.77 11.56 -23.52
N SER A 138 -14.38 12.11 -24.68
CA SER A 138 -14.21 13.56 -24.84
C SER A 138 -15.51 14.38 -24.70
N GLU A 139 -16.68 13.74 -24.81
CA GLU A 139 -17.98 14.42 -24.74
C GLU A 139 -18.43 14.75 -23.32
N SER A 140 -17.85 14.13 -22.28
CA SER A 140 -18.16 14.42 -20.89
C SER A 140 -16.91 14.85 -20.13
N LYS A 141 -16.94 16.07 -19.60
CA LYS A 141 -15.86 16.59 -18.74
C LYS A 141 -15.68 15.72 -17.49
N GLU A 142 -16.78 15.18 -16.97
CA GLU A 142 -16.77 14.29 -15.81
C GLU A 142 -16.14 12.94 -16.14
N LEU A 143 -16.43 12.37 -17.31
CA LEU A 143 -15.80 11.13 -17.76
C LEU A 143 -14.31 11.32 -18.05
N GLN A 144 -13.92 12.42 -18.68
CA GLN A 144 -12.51 12.80 -18.83
C GLN A 144 -11.80 12.97 -17.48
N ALA A 145 -12.47 13.57 -16.48
CA ALA A 145 -11.91 13.71 -15.15
C ALA A 145 -11.69 12.34 -14.48
N LEU A 146 -12.65 11.41 -14.62
CA LEU A 146 -12.54 10.05 -14.13
C LEU A 146 -11.36 9.30 -14.77
N VAL A 147 -11.27 9.35 -16.11
CA VAL A 147 -10.19 8.72 -16.88
C VAL A 147 -8.82 9.27 -16.48
N ARG A 148 -8.70 10.59 -16.26
CA ARG A 148 -7.47 11.21 -15.77
C ARG A 148 -7.09 10.77 -14.36
N LYS A 149 -8.05 10.59 -13.44
CA LYS A 149 -7.77 10.03 -12.10
C LYS A 149 -7.19 8.62 -12.19
N CYS A 150 -7.59 7.84 -13.19
CA CYS A 150 -7.03 6.52 -13.49
C CYS A 150 -5.83 6.57 -14.45
N GLY A 151 -5.11 7.70 -14.52
CA GLY A 151 -3.89 7.83 -15.32
C GLY A 151 -4.09 7.61 -16.83
N ASN A 152 -5.27 7.95 -17.35
CA ASN A 152 -5.69 7.73 -18.73
C ASN A 152 -5.70 6.25 -19.17
N ARG A 153 -5.86 5.32 -18.22
CA ARG A 153 -5.97 3.89 -18.51
C ARG A 153 -7.42 3.47 -18.67
N TYR A 154 -7.79 3.05 -19.87
CA TYR A 154 -9.11 2.48 -20.16
C TYR A 154 -9.04 1.47 -21.30
N HIS A 155 -10.05 0.60 -21.37
CA HIS A 155 -10.14 -0.44 -22.37
C HIS A 155 -11.61 -0.70 -22.76
N PRO A 156 -11.97 -0.69 -24.07
CA PRO A 156 -13.29 -1.11 -24.53
C PRO A 156 -13.45 -2.63 -24.39
N PHE A 157 -14.63 -3.10 -24.03
CA PHE A 157 -14.84 -4.53 -23.79
C PHE A 157 -16.23 -4.99 -24.24
N ASN A 158 -16.30 -6.07 -25.01
CA ASN A 158 -17.54 -6.64 -25.52
C ASN A 158 -17.82 -8.01 -24.89
N ASN A 159 -18.73 -8.01 -23.90
CA ASN A 159 -19.12 -9.21 -23.16
C ASN A 159 -20.02 -10.17 -23.94
N GLU A 160 -20.55 -9.76 -25.10
CA GLU A 160 -21.38 -10.61 -25.96
C GLU A 160 -20.53 -11.46 -26.93
N ASP A 161 -19.25 -11.12 -27.08
CA ASP A 161 -18.32 -11.80 -27.98
C ASP A 161 -17.21 -12.50 -27.19
N MET A 162 -17.56 -13.59 -26.51
CA MET A 162 -16.63 -14.35 -25.68
C MET A 162 -15.56 -15.11 -26.49
N GLU A 163 -15.83 -15.35 -27.78
CA GLU A 163 -14.93 -16.04 -28.71
C GLU A 163 -13.81 -15.12 -29.22
N ASN A 164 -14.06 -13.81 -29.27
CA ASN A 164 -13.01 -12.84 -29.52
C ASN A 164 -12.05 -12.77 -28.32
N ARG A 165 -10.99 -13.60 -28.38
CA ARG A 165 -9.92 -13.63 -27.37
C ARG A 165 -8.93 -12.48 -27.52
N ASP A 166 -8.90 -11.80 -28.66
CA ASP A 166 -7.98 -10.68 -28.91
C ASP A 166 -8.24 -9.54 -27.92
N GLN A 167 -9.50 -9.21 -27.63
CA GLN A 167 -9.83 -8.20 -26.60
C GLN A 167 -9.30 -8.58 -25.21
N VAL A 168 -9.26 -9.88 -24.88
CA VAL A 168 -8.75 -10.34 -23.58
C VAL A 168 -7.23 -10.25 -23.57
N THR A 169 -6.57 -10.61 -24.67
CA THR A 169 -5.12 -10.45 -24.83
C THR A 169 -4.72 -8.99 -24.68
N GLU A 170 -5.36 -8.07 -25.41
CA GLU A 170 -5.10 -6.63 -25.32
C GLU A 170 -5.35 -6.07 -23.91
N LEU A 171 -6.40 -6.54 -23.22
CA LEU A 171 -6.66 -6.15 -21.83
C LEU A 171 -5.52 -6.62 -20.91
N LEU A 172 -5.05 -7.86 -21.07
CA LEU A 172 -3.96 -8.41 -20.25
C LEU A 172 -2.63 -7.70 -20.52
N GLU A 173 -2.32 -7.38 -21.77
CA GLU A 173 -1.16 -6.55 -22.14
C GLU A 173 -1.22 -5.16 -21.48
N ASN A 174 -2.39 -4.51 -21.50
CA ASN A 174 -2.60 -3.23 -20.81
C ASN A 174 -2.40 -3.35 -19.28
N ILE A 175 -2.80 -4.48 -18.69
CA ILE A 175 -2.56 -4.77 -17.27
C ILE A 175 -1.07 -4.95 -16.99
N GLU A 176 -0.34 -5.65 -17.86
CA GLU A 176 1.11 -5.87 -17.71
C GLU A 176 1.88 -4.56 -17.77
N ILE A 177 1.61 -3.71 -18.77
CA ILE A 177 2.24 -2.39 -18.90
C ILE A 177 1.98 -1.56 -17.62
N MET A 178 0.76 -1.59 -17.11
CA MET A 178 0.43 -0.87 -15.87
C MET A 178 1.20 -1.46 -14.66
N VAL A 179 1.30 -2.78 -14.54
CA VAL A 179 2.03 -3.44 -13.44
C VAL A 179 3.53 -3.12 -13.53
N GLU A 180 4.13 -3.14 -14.71
CA GLU A 180 5.53 -2.76 -14.93
C GLU A 180 5.80 -1.30 -14.54
N VAL A 181 4.92 -0.37 -14.94
CA VAL A 181 5.00 1.04 -14.52
C VAL A 181 4.90 1.20 -13.00
N ASN A 182 4.21 0.27 -12.32
CA ASN A 182 4.13 0.22 -10.87
C ASN A 182 5.23 -0.66 -10.21
N GLY A 183 6.33 -0.92 -10.91
CA GLY A 183 7.49 -1.64 -10.36
C GLY A 183 7.40 -3.16 -10.40
N GLY A 184 6.47 -3.71 -11.21
CA GLY A 184 6.30 -5.15 -11.35
C GLY A 184 5.56 -5.82 -10.19
N GLN A 185 4.96 -5.04 -9.29
CA GLN A 185 4.32 -5.52 -8.08
C GLN A 185 2.79 -5.51 -8.19
N HIS A 186 2.13 -6.25 -7.30
CA HIS A 186 0.69 -6.18 -7.12
C HIS A 186 0.33 -5.03 -6.17
N TYR A 187 -0.93 -4.57 -6.20
CA TYR A 187 -1.40 -3.57 -5.26
C TYR A 187 -1.42 -4.12 -3.82
N THR A 188 -0.83 -3.38 -2.88
CA THR A 188 -0.92 -3.63 -1.45
C THR A 188 -1.57 -2.44 -0.74
N ASN A 189 -2.50 -2.70 0.19
CA ASN A 189 -3.05 -1.68 1.10
C ASN A 189 -2.31 -1.65 2.44
N GLU A 190 -1.13 -2.29 2.51
CA GLU A 190 -0.44 -2.48 3.77
C GLU A 190 0.20 -1.16 4.17
N ILE A 191 -0.44 -0.48 5.11
CA ILE A 191 0.11 0.68 5.79
C ILE A 191 1.35 0.19 6.57
N PRO A 192 2.58 0.61 6.20
CA PRO A 192 3.77 0.20 6.96
C PRO A 192 3.62 0.63 8.41
N ARG A 193 3.87 -0.30 9.32
CA ARG A 193 3.73 -0.14 10.77
C ARG A 193 5.13 0.00 11.33
N ILE A 194 5.58 1.22 11.48
CA ILE A 194 6.95 1.56 11.84
C ILE A 194 7.02 1.76 13.36
N VAL A 195 7.87 1.01 14.06
CA VAL A 195 8.11 1.20 15.49
C VAL A 195 9.48 1.84 15.69
N LEU A 196 9.54 3.00 16.34
CA LEU A 196 10.82 3.62 16.68
C LEU A 196 11.35 3.03 17.98
N LEU A 197 12.57 2.51 17.97
CA LEU A 197 13.29 2.01 19.13
C LEU A 197 14.45 2.95 19.46
N GLY A 198 14.93 2.93 20.70
CA GLY A 198 16.09 3.74 21.11
C GLY A 198 16.01 4.20 22.55
N LYS A 199 17.12 4.73 23.07
CA LYS A 199 17.19 5.30 24.43
C LYS A 199 16.47 6.65 24.56
N THR A 200 16.28 7.13 25.79
CA THR A 200 15.80 8.49 26.05
C THR A 200 16.76 9.52 25.45
N GLY A 201 16.22 10.51 24.74
CA GLY A 201 17.02 11.58 24.12
C GLY A 201 17.77 11.18 22.84
N SER A 202 17.54 9.99 22.27
CA SER A 202 18.18 9.57 21.01
C SER A 202 17.70 10.33 19.77
N GLY A 203 16.66 11.16 19.91
CA GLY A 203 16.09 11.94 18.80
C GLY A 203 14.87 11.31 18.12
N LYS A 204 14.26 10.26 18.69
CA LYS A 204 13.06 9.59 18.14
C LYS A 204 11.96 10.58 17.73
N THR A 205 11.52 11.41 18.66
CA THR A 205 10.44 12.38 18.40
C THR A 205 10.81 13.37 17.29
N SER A 206 12.07 13.82 17.23
CA SER A 206 12.54 14.69 16.14
C SER A 206 12.59 13.96 14.80
N ALA A 207 12.99 12.68 14.78
CA ALA A 207 12.92 11.86 13.58
C ALA A 207 11.48 11.70 13.09
N VAL A 208 10.50 11.51 13.99
CA VAL A 208 9.09 11.48 13.60
C VAL A 208 8.63 12.83 13.02
N GLU A 209 8.97 13.95 13.65
CA GLU A 209 8.63 15.28 13.11
C GLU A 209 9.22 15.52 11.70
N ILE A 210 10.44 15.04 11.45
CA ILE A 210 11.10 15.11 10.14
C ILE A 210 10.37 14.22 9.12
N ILE A 211 10.11 12.96 9.47
CA ILE A 211 9.37 12.02 8.60
C ILE A 211 8.00 12.59 8.23
N LEU A 212 7.30 13.19 9.19
CA LEU A 212 5.96 13.73 8.99
C LEU A 212 5.95 15.09 8.27
N GLY A 213 7.09 15.79 8.19
CA GLY A 213 7.17 17.17 7.68
C GLY A 213 6.42 18.20 8.52
N GLN A 214 6.04 17.88 9.77
CA GLN A 214 5.28 18.76 10.64
C GLN A 214 5.58 18.54 12.13
N MET A 215 5.41 19.60 12.93
CA MET A 215 5.52 19.52 14.39
C MET A 215 4.32 18.76 14.96
N ARG A 216 4.58 17.87 15.92
CA ARG A 216 3.49 17.22 16.68
C ARG A 216 2.83 18.22 17.62
N SER A 217 1.52 18.38 17.46
CA SER A 217 0.67 19.17 18.35
C SER A 217 0.50 18.56 19.74
N ASP A 218 0.58 17.22 19.85
CA ASP A 218 0.63 16.52 21.15
C ASP A 218 1.83 15.54 21.20
N ARG A 219 2.78 15.83 22.09
CA ARG A 219 3.95 14.96 22.33
C ARG A 219 3.63 13.69 23.11
N LYS A 220 2.39 13.53 23.61
CA LYS A 220 1.93 12.30 24.28
C LYS A 220 1.39 11.25 23.30
N ASN A 221 1.12 11.62 22.05
CA ASN A 221 0.64 10.67 21.05
C ASN A 221 1.74 9.69 20.65
N THR A 222 1.61 8.45 21.11
CA THR A 222 2.49 7.32 20.79
C THR A 222 2.23 6.73 19.41
N VAL A 223 1.07 6.99 18.79
CA VAL A 223 0.72 6.50 17.46
C VAL A 223 0.33 7.66 16.56
N THR A 224 0.84 7.66 15.33
CA THR A 224 0.47 8.63 14.31
C THR A 224 0.28 7.90 12.98
N GLU A 225 -0.89 8.07 12.38
CA GLU A 225 -1.14 7.68 11.00
C GLU A 225 -1.00 8.92 10.12
N ALA A 226 -0.20 8.82 9.06
CA ALA A 226 0.10 9.96 8.19
C ALA A 226 0.36 9.51 6.76
N CYS A 227 0.09 10.42 5.81
CA CYS A 227 0.49 10.28 4.42
C CYS A 227 1.77 11.09 4.18
N VAL A 228 2.88 10.42 3.93
CA VAL A 228 4.20 11.04 3.66
C VAL A 228 4.61 10.69 2.24
N ALA A 229 4.89 11.70 1.40
CA ALA A 229 5.21 11.51 -0.02
C ALA A 229 4.19 10.63 -0.78
N GLY A 230 2.90 10.75 -0.46
CA GLY A 230 1.82 9.97 -1.06
C GLY A 230 1.64 8.56 -0.50
N LYS A 231 2.38 8.20 0.55
CA LYS A 231 2.36 6.87 1.18
C LYS A 231 1.77 6.94 2.59
N SER A 232 0.68 6.21 2.81
CA SER A 232 0.08 6.07 4.14
C SER A 232 0.92 5.16 5.01
N MET A 233 1.29 5.61 6.21
CA MET A 233 2.06 4.83 7.19
C MET A 233 1.55 5.05 8.61
N LYS A 234 1.82 4.08 9.48
CA LYS A 234 1.54 4.12 10.91
C LYS A 234 2.84 4.13 11.67
N ILE A 235 3.14 5.24 12.33
CA ILE A 235 4.35 5.44 13.12
C ILE A 235 4.00 5.28 14.60
N ILE A 236 4.71 4.38 15.27
CA ILE A 236 4.60 4.13 16.71
C ILE A 236 5.88 4.66 17.37
N ASP A 237 5.76 5.81 18.02
CA ASP A 237 6.84 6.44 18.77
C ASP A 237 6.85 5.88 20.20
N THR A 238 7.87 5.08 20.52
CA THR A 238 8.02 4.52 21.87
C THR A 238 8.78 5.49 22.76
N PRO A 239 8.63 5.42 24.10
CA PRO A 239 9.56 6.07 25.01
C PRO A 239 10.99 5.50 24.87
N GLY A 240 11.96 6.05 25.62
CA GLY A 240 13.27 5.40 25.77
C GLY A 240 13.10 4.01 26.36
N LEU A 241 13.29 2.96 25.55
CA LEU A 241 13.09 1.57 25.98
C LEU A 241 14.39 0.92 26.47
N ILE A 242 15.52 1.31 25.86
CA ILE A 242 16.83 0.69 26.11
C ILE A 242 17.38 1.05 27.51
N ASP A 243 17.08 2.26 27.96
CA ASP A 243 17.49 2.83 29.26
C ASP A 243 16.35 2.84 30.29
N ALA A 244 15.20 2.22 29.97
CA ALA A 244 14.06 2.17 30.88
C ALA A 244 14.24 1.08 31.95
N PRO A 245 13.69 1.30 33.16
CA PRO A 245 13.52 0.22 34.13
C PRO A 245 12.72 -0.94 33.55
N GLU A 246 13.13 -2.17 33.85
CA GLU A 246 12.59 -3.41 33.24
C GLU A 246 11.06 -3.49 33.25
N LYS A 247 10.42 -3.10 34.36
CA LYS A 247 8.95 -3.08 34.47
C LYS A 247 8.31 -2.14 33.45
N LYS A 248 8.80 -0.90 33.37
CA LYS A 248 8.29 0.10 32.42
C LYS A 248 8.54 -0.35 30.98
N MET A 249 9.73 -0.88 30.71
CA MET A 249 10.10 -1.42 29.41
C MET A 249 9.13 -2.53 28.95
N LYS A 250 8.87 -3.53 29.80
CA LYS A 250 7.94 -4.63 29.50
C LYS A 250 6.51 -4.15 29.23
N ASP A 251 6.04 -3.16 30.01
CA ASP A 251 4.70 -2.59 29.81
C ASP A 251 4.61 -1.83 28.48
N GLU A 252 5.65 -1.08 28.10
CA GLU A 252 5.70 -0.37 26.82
C GLU A 252 5.88 -1.30 25.62
N ILE A 253 6.62 -2.41 25.77
CA ILE A 253 6.71 -3.47 24.75
C ILE A 253 5.32 -4.05 24.47
N LYS A 254 4.58 -4.44 25.51
CA LYS A 254 3.21 -4.95 25.35
C LYS A 254 2.31 -3.96 24.63
N LYS A 255 2.43 -2.67 24.94
CA LYS A 255 1.66 -1.61 24.27
C LYS A 255 2.00 -1.56 22.78
N PHE A 256 3.27 -1.45 22.39
CA PHE A 256 3.57 -1.32 20.97
C PHE A 256 3.27 -2.60 20.19
N VAL A 257 3.44 -3.79 20.78
CA VAL A 257 3.04 -5.06 20.16
C VAL A 257 1.55 -5.03 19.83
N TRP A 258 0.72 -4.58 20.78
CA TRP A 258 -0.72 -4.42 20.53
C TRP A 258 -1.01 -3.36 19.46
N MET A 259 -0.33 -2.21 19.49
CA MET A 259 -0.53 -1.12 18.52
C MET A 259 -0.05 -1.47 17.10
N SER A 260 0.84 -2.45 16.96
CA SER A 260 1.45 -2.88 15.70
C SER A 260 0.86 -4.18 15.13
N ALA A 261 -0.18 -4.76 15.73
CA ALA A 261 -0.77 -6.02 15.26
C ALA A 261 -1.12 -6.02 13.74
N PRO A 262 -0.89 -7.13 13.00
CA PRO A 262 -0.34 -8.43 13.45
C PRO A 262 1.16 -8.42 13.80
N GLY A 263 1.89 -7.37 13.44
CA GLY A 263 3.29 -7.16 13.78
C GLY A 263 3.82 -5.89 13.12
N PRO A 264 4.87 -5.26 13.67
CA PRO A 264 5.50 -4.10 13.07
C PRO A 264 6.17 -4.48 11.76
N HIS A 265 6.05 -3.64 10.74
CA HIS A 265 6.69 -3.87 9.45
C HIS A 265 8.19 -3.61 9.50
N VAL A 266 8.54 -2.49 10.13
CA VAL A 266 9.92 -2.03 10.25
C VAL A 266 10.14 -1.48 11.65
N PHE A 267 11.32 -1.76 12.20
CA PHE A 267 11.84 -1.07 13.37
C PHE A 267 12.83 0.01 12.91
N LEU A 268 12.67 1.24 13.41
CA LEU A 268 13.69 2.27 13.28
C LEU A 268 14.46 2.36 14.58
N LEU A 269 15.67 1.80 14.61
CA LEU A 269 16.53 1.89 15.78
C LEU A 269 17.26 3.24 15.77
N VAL A 270 16.78 4.17 16.60
CA VAL A 270 17.26 5.55 16.61
C VAL A 270 18.45 5.70 17.54
N ILE A 271 19.61 6.01 16.94
CA ILE A 271 20.88 6.28 17.62
C ILE A 271 21.28 7.72 17.38
N LYS A 272 21.61 8.45 18.45
CA LYS A 272 22.12 9.81 18.32
C LYS A 272 23.60 9.78 17.98
N LEU A 273 24.02 10.47 16.92
CA LEU A 273 25.42 10.72 16.65
C LEU A 273 25.95 11.73 17.67
N ASP A 274 26.72 11.22 18.63
CA ASP A 274 27.45 12.01 19.61
C ASP A 274 28.84 11.40 19.83
N THR A 275 29.76 12.22 20.32
CA THR A 275 31.13 11.92 20.66
C THR A 275 31.29 10.79 21.71
N ARG A 276 30.24 10.44 22.46
CA ARG A 276 30.26 9.38 23.49
C ARG A 276 29.00 8.53 23.45
N LEU A 277 29.13 7.35 22.83
CA LEU A 277 28.09 6.31 22.85
C LEU A 277 28.12 5.59 24.21
N THR A 278 26.96 5.46 24.85
CA THR A 278 26.82 4.84 26.19
C THR A 278 26.97 3.32 26.11
N ASN A 279 27.20 2.66 27.25
CA ASN A 279 27.25 1.19 27.30
C ASN A 279 25.90 0.56 26.91
N GLU A 280 24.79 1.25 27.17
CA GLU A 280 23.44 0.85 26.74
C GLU A 280 23.33 0.82 25.21
N GLU A 281 23.88 1.82 24.52
CA GLU A 281 23.91 1.86 23.05
C GLU A 281 24.79 0.74 22.47
N LYS A 282 25.85 0.34 23.18
CA LYS A 282 26.71 -0.77 22.77
C LYS A 282 26.05 -2.15 22.90
N ASN A 283 25.02 -2.27 23.74
CA ASN A 283 24.30 -3.53 23.99
C ASN A 283 22.92 -3.57 23.32
N THR A 284 22.64 -2.65 22.41
CA THR A 284 21.30 -2.52 21.80
C THR A 284 20.90 -3.72 20.94
N GLU A 285 21.85 -4.32 20.23
CA GLU A 285 21.65 -5.57 19.49
C GLU A 285 21.12 -6.67 20.41
N ARG A 286 21.86 -6.94 21.50
CA ARG A 286 21.45 -7.89 22.55
C ARG A 286 20.08 -7.54 23.14
N TRP A 287 19.83 -6.26 23.37
CA TRP A 287 18.54 -5.80 23.88
C TRP A 287 17.38 -6.16 22.93
N ILE A 288 17.55 -5.98 21.62
CA ILE A 288 16.54 -6.36 20.61
C ILE A 288 16.34 -7.88 20.62
N LEU A 289 17.44 -8.65 20.63
CA LEU A 289 17.40 -10.12 20.67
C LEU A 289 16.62 -10.65 21.87
N GLU A 290 16.89 -10.12 23.06
CA GLU A 290 16.29 -10.58 24.32
C GLU A 290 14.84 -10.14 24.50
N ASN A 291 14.44 -8.98 23.97
CA ASN A 291 13.14 -8.36 24.29
C ASN A 291 12.13 -8.36 23.15
N ILE A 292 12.58 -8.45 21.90
CA ILE A 292 11.71 -8.42 20.71
C ILE A 292 11.85 -9.71 19.92
N GLY A 293 13.09 -10.20 19.75
CA GLY A 293 13.42 -11.47 19.11
C GLY A 293 14.36 -11.33 17.92
N GLU A 294 14.96 -12.45 17.52
CA GLU A 294 15.98 -12.52 16.46
C GLU A 294 15.50 -11.96 15.12
N ARG A 295 14.26 -12.31 14.72
CA ARG A 295 13.68 -11.78 13.47
C ARG A 295 13.59 -10.26 13.45
N ALA A 296 13.50 -9.58 14.59
CA ALA A 296 13.39 -8.12 14.63
C ALA A 296 14.63 -7.41 14.07
N LEU A 297 15.82 -8.03 14.16
CA LEU A 297 17.05 -7.45 13.60
C LEU A 297 16.96 -7.32 12.07
N HIS A 298 16.42 -8.33 11.39
CA HIS A 298 16.23 -8.29 9.92
C HIS A 298 15.18 -7.28 9.46
N HIS A 299 14.31 -6.82 10.36
CA HIS A 299 13.32 -5.78 10.13
C HIS A 299 13.78 -4.40 10.63
N THR A 300 15.03 -4.26 11.08
CA THR A 300 15.53 -3.02 11.70
C THR A 300 16.36 -2.19 10.72
N ILE A 301 16.07 -0.90 10.63
CA ILE A 301 16.96 0.12 10.05
C ILE A 301 17.62 0.90 11.19
N VAL A 302 18.93 0.98 11.19
CA VAL A 302 19.67 1.83 12.13
C VAL A 302 19.59 3.30 11.68
N LEU A 303 18.82 4.11 12.40
CA LEU A 303 18.60 5.51 12.09
C LEU A 303 19.51 6.40 12.95
N PHE A 304 20.51 6.99 12.32
CA PHE A 304 21.45 7.91 12.96
C PHE A 304 20.91 9.35 12.94
N THR A 305 20.56 9.91 14.08
CA THR A 305 20.13 11.32 14.18
C THR A 305 21.31 12.24 14.45
N HIS A 306 21.13 13.54 14.20
CA HIS A 306 22.17 14.56 14.39
C HIS A 306 23.37 14.36 13.47
N ALA A 307 23.13 14.04 12.19
CA ALA A 307 24.18 13.90 11.18
C ALA A 307 25.06 15.15 11.03
N ASP A 308 24.57 16.33 11.44
CA ASP A 308 25.35 17.56 11.54
C ASP A 308 26.57 17.43 12.49
N CYS A 309 26.55 16.46 13.42
CA CYS A 309 27.68 16.18 14.30
C CYS A 309 28.84 15.41 13.64
N LEU A 310 28.70 14.95 12.38
CA LEU A 310 29.77 14.23 11.68
C LEU A 310 30.97 15.10 11.27
N ARG A 311 30.84 16.44 11.33
CA ARG A 311 31.94 17.43 11.11
C ARG A 311 32.79 17.16 9.86
N GLY A 312 32.15 16.77 8.75
CA GLY A 312 32.81 16.52 7.46
C GLY A 312 33.23 15.08 7.21
N LYS A 313 33.03 14.16 8.17
CA LYS A 313 33.13 12.72 7.92
C LYS A 313 31.86 12.18 7.27
N SER A 314 31.99 11.14 6.47
CA SER A 314 30.84 10.36 6.02
C SER A 314 30.27 9.50 7.16
N LEU A 315 29.02 9.07 7.02
CA LEU A 315 28.42 8.13 7.97
C LEU A 315 29.12 6.78 7.95
N ASP A 316 29.54 6.31 6.77
CA ASP A 316 30.32 5.10 6.59
C ASP A 316 31.65 5.14 7.33
N GLU A 317 32.39 6.25 7.23
CA GLU A 317 33.63 6.45 8.01
C GLU A 317 33.36 6.41 9.52
N TYR A 318 32.28 7.07 9.97
CA TYR A 318 31.92 7.10 11.38
C TYR A 318 31.59 5.71 11.95
N ILE A 319 30.88 4.89 11.17
CA ILE A 319 30.57 3.49 11.48
C ILE A 319 31.86 2.66 11.42
N GLY A 320 32.67 2.83 10.37
CA GLY A 320 33.94 2.12 10.13
C GLY A 320 35.00 2.33 11.22
N GLU A 321 34.96 3.46 11.93
CA GLU A 321 35.83 3.72 13.08
C GLU A 321 35.39 3.00 14.37
N ARG A 322 34.17 2.46 14.41
CA ARG A 322 33.54 1.92 15.63
C ARG A 322 33.07 0.49 15.41
N ARG A 323 33.87 -0.48 15.89
CA ARG A 323 33.60 -1.92 15.75
C ARG A 323 32.18 -2.33 16.15
N PHE A 324 31.64 -1.76 17.22
CA PHE A 324 30.30 -2.14 17.67
C PHE A 324 29.18 -1.64 16.74
N LEU A 325 29.35 -0.49 16.08
CA LEU A 325 28.38 0.02 15.10
C LEU A 325 28.43 -0.81 13.82
N GLN A 326 29.62 -1.25 13.41
CA GLN A 326 29.77 -2.18 12.29
C GLN A 326 28.99 -3.47 12.53
N LEU A 327 29.18 -4.08 13.71
CA LEU A 327 28.47 -5.30 14.09
C LEU A 327 26.95 -5.07 14.08
N LEU A 328 26.47 -4.05 14.79
CA LEU A 328 25.04 -3.72 14.83
C LEU A 328 24.45 -3.51 13.43
N VAL A 329 25.13 -2.78 12.55
CA VAL A 329 24.65 -2.54 11.18
C VAL A 329 24.62 -3.83 10.37
N VAL A 330 25.63 -4.69 10.51
CA VAL A 330 25.69 -6.00 9.85
C VAL A 330 24.54 -6.90 10.33
N ASP A 331 24.29 -6.94 11.64
CA ASP A 331 23.23 -7.76 12.24
C ASP A 331 21.84 -7.26 11.83
N CYS A 332 21.69 -5.95 11.62
CA CYS A 332 20.52 -5.33 11.00
C CYS A 332 20.49 -5.44 9.46
N GLY A 333 21.20 -6.40 8.87
CA GLY A 333 21.19 -6.66 7.43
C GLY A 333 21.81 -5.57 6.56
N GLY A 334 22.70 -4.75 7.14
CA GLY A 334 23.36 -3.63 6.46
C GLY A 334 22.49 -2.38 6.31
N SER A 335 21.29 -2.34 6.91
CA SER A 335 20.34 -1.25 6.71
C SER A 335 20.55 -0.12 7.72
N PHE A 336 21.04 1.03 7.24
CA PHE A 336 21.16 2.24 8.05
C PHE A 336 20.81 3.50 7.24
N HIS A 337 20.43 4.56 7.93
CA HIS A 337 20.09 5.87 7.35
C HIS A 337 20.44 6.97 8.34
N SER A 338 20.55 8.23 7.91
CA SER A 338 20.80 9.34 8.82
C SER A 338 19.95 10.57 8.55
N PHE A 339 19.50 11.20 9.62
CA PHE A 339 18.85 12.50 9.56
C PHE A 339 19.77 13.62 10.05
N ASN A 340 19.84 14.68 9.24
CA ASN A 340 20.32 15.98 9.69
C ASN A 340 19.15 16.77 10.29
N ASN A 341 19.07 16.77 11.62
CA ASN A 341 17.97 17.40 12.34
C ASN A 341 17.89 18.94 12.17
N ARG A 342 18.93 19.59 11.62
CA ARG A 342 18.95 21.02 11.28
C ARG A 342 18.41 21.34 9.90
N ASP A 343 18.31 20.34 9.02
CA ASP A 343 17.92 20.48 7.63
C ASP A 343 16.56 19.80 7.40
N ARG A 344 15.53 20.38 8.03
CA ARG A 344 14.17 19.81 8.06
C ARG A 344 13.43 19.88 6.72
N ASP A 345 13.87 20.75 5.82
CA ASP A 345 13.24 20.96 4.51
C ASP A 345 13.81 20.03 3.42
N ASN A 346 14.83 19.23 3.76
CA ASN A 346 15.46 18.30 2.85
C ASN A 346 14.65 17.00 2.72
N ASN A 347 13.64 17.07 1.85
CA ASN A 347 12.76 15.95 1.55
C ASN A 347 13.49 14.69 1.03
N ASN A 348 14.71 14.82 0.48
CA ASN A 348 15.46 13.65 -0.01
C ASN A 348 15.78 12.66 1.11
N GLN A 349 16.10 13.14 2.32
CA GLN A 349 16.38 12.25 3.46
C GLN A 349 15.15 11.40 3.80
N VAL A 350 13.96 11.99 3.72
CA VAL A 350 12.71 11.26 3.98
C VAL A 350 12.44 10.27 2.84
N THR A 351 12.54 10.69 1.58
CA THR A 351 12.31 9.82 0.42
C THR A 351 13.23 8.59 0.43
N GLU A 352 14.53 8.78 0.67
CA GLU A 352 15.50 7.68 0.78
C GLU A 352 15.20 6.73 1.94
N LEU A 353 14.74 7.26 3.09
CA LEU A 353 14.31 6.40 4.19
C LEU A 353 13.08 5.58 3.82
N LEU A 354 12.11 6.18 3.12
CA LEU A 354 10.88 5.49 2.71
C LEU A 354 11.18 4.34 1.73
N GLU A 355 12.09 4.54 0.78
CA GLU A 355 12.55 3.47 -0.10
C GLU A 355 13.20 2.32 0.69
N LYS A 356 13.99 2.61 1.73
CA LYS A 356 14.57 1.57 2.59
C LYS A 356 13.51 0.82 3.41
N ILE A 357 12.49 1.54 3.91
CA ILE A 357 11.36 0.94 4.63
C ILE A 357 10.59 -0.02 3.74
N GLU A 358 10.33 0.36 2.49
CA GLU A 358 9.67 -0.49 1.50
C GLU A 358 10.50 -1.72 1.16
N ASN A 359 11.79 -1.55 0.89
CA ASN A 359 12.68 -2.67 0.61
C ASN A 359 12.70 -3.70 1.75
N ILE A 360 12.69 -3.28 3.02
CA ILE A 360 12.62 -4.20 4.17
C ILE A 360 11.23 -4.82 4.31
N ALA A 361 10.18 -4.04 4.07
CA ALA A 361 8.83 -4.58 4.07
C ALA A 361 8.67 -5.65 2.98
N GLU A 362 9.17 -5.43 1.76
CA GLU A 362 9.05 -6.38 0.66
C GLU A 362 9.93 -7.63 0.82
N LYS A 363 11.20 -7.47 1.22
CA LYS A 363 12.18 -8.58 1.29
C LYS A 363 11.86 -9.64 2.33
N ASN A 364 11.21 -9.25 3.42
CA ASN A 364 10.99 -10.15 4.55
C ASN A 364 9.67 -10.92 4.45
N GLU A 365 9.08 -11.03 3.24
CA GLU A 365 7.89 -11.84 2.90
C GLU A 365 6.87 -11.93 4.04
N TRP A 366 6.07 -10.87 4.20
CA TRP A 366 5.02 -10.76 5.23
C TRP A 366 4.08 -11.97 5.31
#